data_AF-A0A7K2WGR9-F1
#
_entry.id   AF-A0A7K2WGR9-F1
#
_cell.length_a   1.000
_cell.length_b   1.000
_cell.length_c   1.000
_cell.angle_alpha   90.00
_cell.angle_beta   90.00
_cell.angle_gamma   90.00
#
_symmetry.space_group_name_H-M   'P 1'
#
loop_
_entity.id
_entity.type
_entity.pdbx_description
1 polymer ?
#
loop_
_entity_poly.entity_id
_entity_poly.type
_entity_poly.pdbx_seq_one_letter_code
_entity_poly.pdbx_strand_id
1 'polypeptide(L)'
;FALHRYAWPACLLVTLPWFLHRRVPRVPVADVAFQRVRGRMAVRTGSFACLPDDPAAGHPDARVVPDEEALRAEVRAAVAEHLGPVLEGFAPRMRRGRRALWGMATDEIVEGLWYVAHLLGEEDRAMAELELLLPGTTGPYVGAAGFRELTGPDGAPLATRDRASCCLYYTLRPDDTCVTCPRTCDADRVGKLTANV
;
A
#
# COMPACT_ATOMS: atom_id res chain seq x y z
N PHE A 1 -10.52 -8.55 9.56
CA PHE A 1 -10.06 -7.17 9.81
C PHE A 1 -8.69 -7.07 10.49
N ALA A 2 -8.31 -8.00 11.39
CA ALA A 2 -7.01 -7.94 12.08
C ALA A 2 -5.79 -7.83 11.13
N LEU A 3 -5.80 -8.58 10.03
CA LEU A 3 -4.72 -8.54 9.03
C LEU A 3 -4.61 -7.15 8.38
N HIS A 4 -5.72 -6.59 7.88
CA HIS A 4 -5.76 -5.20 7.36
C HIS A 4 -5.27 -4.17 8.39
N ARG A 5 -5.76 -4.24 9.64
CA ARG A 5 -5.36 -3.34 10.74
C ARG A 5 -3.85 -3.35 11.02
N TYR A 6 -3.16 -4.44 10.69
CA TYR A 6 -1.71 -4.56 10.79
C TYR A 6 -1.00 -4.18 9.48
N ALA A 7 -1.42 -4.77 8.37
CA ALA A 7 -0.74 -4.65 7.09
C ALA A 7 -0.79 -3.23 6.54
N TRP A 8 -1.90 -2.50 6.74
CA TRP A 8 -2.03 -1.12 6.29
C TRP A 8 -0.94 -0.20 6.85
N PRO A 9 -0.76 -0.06 8.19
CA PRO A 9 0.34 0.74 8.73
C PRO A 9 1.73 0.11 8.50
N ALA A 10 1.84 -1.22 8.39
CA ALA A 10 3.12 -1.87 8.12
C ALA A 10 3.66 -1.54 6.71
N CYS A 11 2.79 -1.51 5.69
CA CYS A 11 3.18 -1.08 4.34
C CYS A 11 3.71 0.36 4.35
N LEU A 12 3.06 1.25 5.11
CA LEU A 12 3.45 2.66 5.23
C LEU A 12 4.83 2.87 5.87
N LEU A 13 5.33 1.92 6.68
CA LEU A 13 6.70 1.98 7.21
C LEU A 13 7.76 1.97 6.09
N VAL A 14 7.42 1.41 4.92
CA VAL A 14 8.31 1.35 3.76
C VAL A 14 7.91 2.37 2.69
N THR A 15 6.62 2.44 2.36
CA THR A 15 6.15 3.22 1.19
C THR A 15 6.19 4.72 1.44
N LEU A 16 5.94 5.18 2.68
CA LEU A 16 5.92 6.60 2.98
C LEU A 16 7.33 7.23 2.96
N PRO A 17 8.37 6.64 3.60
CA PRO A 17 9.75 7.14 3.44
C PRO A 17 10.25 7.11 2.00
N TRP A 18 9.84 6.10 1.21
CA TRP A 18 10.19 6.02 -0.20
C TRP A 18 9.56 7.18 -0.98
N PHE A 19 8.27 7.42 -0.79
CA PHE A 19 7.54 8.47 -1.50
C PHE A 19 8.01 9.88 -1.14
N LEU A 20 8.35 10.13 0.13
CA LEU A 20 8.74 11.46 0.61
C LEU A 20 10.24 11.75 0.44
N HIS A 21 11.08 10.73 0.57
CA HIS A 21 12.53 10.93 0.70
C HIS A 21 13.36 10.07 -0.26
N ARG A 22 12.74 9.28 -1.16
CA ARG A 22 13.44 8.31 -2.01
C ARG A 22 14.32 7.34 -1.21
N ARG A 23 13.90 7.02 0.03
CA ARG A 23 14.58 6.07 0.93
C ARG A 23 13.69 4.89 1.22
N VAL A 24 14.23 3.67 1.11
CA VAL A 24 13.48 2.43 1.37
C VAL A 24 14.06 1.75 2.60
N PRO A 25 13.45 1.89 3.79
CA PRO A 25 13.87 1.16 4.97
C PRO A 25 13.71 -0.34 4.78
N ARG A 26 14.68 -1.13 5.26
CA ARG A 26 14.49 -2.55 5.50
C ARG A 26 13.78 -2.72 6.84
N VAL A 27 12.62 -3.37 6.82
CA VAL A 27 11.78 -3.53 8.01
C VAL A 27 11.37 -5.00 8.17
N PRO A 28 12.29 -5.93 8.46
CA PRO A 28 11.93 -7.33 8.70
C PRO A 28 10.86 -7.46 9.79
N VAL A 29 9.99 -8.46 9.69
CA VAL A 29 8.90 -8.66 10.67
C VAL A 29 9.42 -8.81 12.11
N ALA A 30 10.61 -9.38 12.29
CA ALA A 30 11.26 -9.56 13.59
C ALA A 30 11.66 -8.24 14.27
N ASP A 31 11.75 -7.15 13.50
CA ASP A 31 12.11 -5.81 13.96
C ASP A 31 10.89 -4.94 14.30
N VAL A 32 9.69 -5.50 14.20
CA VAL A 32 8.44 -4.78 14.45
C VAL A 32 7.65 -5.43 15.58
N ALA A 33 7.36 -4.62 16.61
CA ALA A 33 6.42 -4.99 17.67
C ALA A 33 5.11 -4.24 17.48
N PHE A 34 3.99 -4.98 17.44
CA PHE A 34 2.65 -4.40 17.26
C PHE A 34 1.78 -4.56 18.50
N GLN A 35 1.40 -3.43 19.10
CA GLN A 35 0.45 -3.38 20.19
C GLN A 35 -0.98 -3.30 19.62
N ARG A 36 -1.65 -4.45 19.53
CA ARG A 36 -2.95 -4.60 18.84
C ARG A 36 -4.10 -3.72 19.36
N VAL A 37 -4.13 -3.41 20.67
CA VAL A 37 -5.28 -2.70 21.28
C VAL A 37 -5.28 -1.23 20.88
N ARG A 38 -4.12 -0.57 21.01
CA ARG A 38 -3.90 0.84 20.68
C ARG A 38 -3.47 1.05 19.23
N GLY A 39 -3.11 -0.02 18.51
CA GLY A 39 -2.63 0.07 17.13
C GLY A 39 -1.25 0.72 17.03
N ARG A 40 -0.40 0.57 18.05
CA ARG A 40 0.95 1.17 18.04
C ARG A 40 1.96 0.20 17.46
N MET A 41 2.87 0.70 16.64
CA MET A 41 4.03 -0.02 16.14
C MET A 41 5.30 0.57 16.74
N ALA A 42 6.16 -0.30 17.28
CA ALA A 42 7.55 0.04 17.56
C ALA A 42 8.41 -0.67 16.52
N VAL A 43 9.35 0.07 15.93
CA VAL A 43 10.16 -0.40 14.81
C VAL A 43 11.62 -0.22 15.20
N ARG A 44 12.40 -1.30 15.11
CA ARG A 44 13.85 -1.22 15.14
C ARG A 44 14.33 -0.91 13.72
N THR A 45 14.91 0.27 13.53
CA THR A 45 15.45 0.69 12.23
C THR A 45 16.84 0.09 12.01
N GLY A 46 17.17 -0.15 10.75
CA GLY A 46 18.48 -0.62 10.32
C GLY A 46 18.85 -0.01 8.98
N SER A 47 19.22 -0.85 8.02
CA SER A 47 19.61 -0.40 6.68
C SER A 47 18.46 0.19 5.87
N PHE A 48 18.80 1.07 4.93
CA PHE A 48 17.88 1.61 3.94
C PHE A 48 18.54 1.68 2.58
N ALA A 49 17.74 1.54 1.51
CA ALA A 49 18.21 1.85 0.16
C ALA A 49 17.95 3.31 -0.20
N CYS A 50 18.84 3.91 -0.98
CA CYS A 50 18.69 5.27 -1.50
C CYS A 50 19.38 5.42 -2.86
N LEU A 51 19.13 6.53 -3.54
CA LEU A 51 19.80 6.87 -4.81
C LEU A 51 21.22 7.43 -4.57
N PRO A 52 22.08 7.49 -5.61
CA PRO A 52 23.47 7.94 -5.46
C PRO A 52 23.62 9.40 -5.03
N ASP A 53 22.62 10.23 -5.31
CA ASP A 53 22.56 11.65 -4.98
C ASP A 53 21.90 11.94 -3.63
N ASP A 54 21.43 10.91 -2.90
CA ASP A 54 20.86 11.08 -1.58
C ASP A 54 21.92 11.64 -0.59
N PRO A 55 21.61 12.69 0.19
CA PRO A 55 22.54 13.25 1.17
C PRO A 55 23.06 12.24 2.21
N ALA A 56 22.34 11.15 2.45
CA ALA A 56 22.69 10.07 3.36
C ALA A 56 23.37 8.87 2.67
N ALA A 57 23.72 8.95 1.38
CA ALA A 57 24.36 7.86 0.64
C ALA A 57 25.69 7.38 1.26
N GLY A 58 26.38 8.24 2.02
CA GLY A 58 27.60 7.90 2.76
C GLY A 58 27.37 7.32 4.17
N HIS A 59 26.12 7.18 4.62
CA HIS A 59 25.81 6.62 5.94
C HIS A 59 26.15 5.12 5.99
N PRO A 60 26.67 4.57 7.10
CA PRO A 60 27.04 3.14 7.18
C PRO A 60 25.87 2.18 6.94
N ASP A 61 24.65 2.61 7.25
CA ASP A 61 23.42 1.83 7.00
C ASP A 61 22.79 2.09 5.62
N ALA A 62 23.35 3.02 4.82
CA ALA A 62 22.85 3.30 3.48
C ALA A 62 23.34 2.26 2.47
N ARG A 63 22.43 1.86 1.58
CA ARG A 63 22.72 1.01 0.44
C ARG A 63 22.30 1.72 -0.83
N VAL A 64 23.29 2.21 -1.55
CA VAL A 64 23.05 2.95 -2.79
C VAL A 64 22.59 1.98 -3.89
N VAL A 65 21.47 2.29 -4.53
CA VAL A 65 20.96 1.60 -5.72
C VAL A 65 21.13 2.50 -6.95
N PRO A 66 21.27 1.93 -8.16
CA PRO A 66 21.72 2.71 -9.32
C PRO A 66 20.67 3.68 -9.87
N ASP A 67 19.37 3.38 -9.72
CA ASP A 67 18.29 4.15 -10.33
C ASP A 67 16.94 3.97 -9.60
N GLU A 68 15.95 4.72 -10.05
CA GLU A 68 14.58 4.73 -9.53
C GLU A 68 13.87 3.38 -9.64
N GLU A 69 14.15 2.58 -10.67
CA GLU A 69 13.51 1.26 -10.79
C GLU A 69 14.14 0.25 -9.84
N ALA A 70 15.46 0.30 -9.64
CA ALA A 70 16.12 -0.44 -8.59
C ALA A 70 15.56 -0.03 -7.21
N LEU A 71 15.30 1.26 -6.97
CA LEU A 71 14.67 1.72 -5.73
C LEU A 71 13.23 1.19 -5.57
N ARG A 72 12.41 1.16 -6.63
CA ARG A 72 11.09 0.52 -6.60
C ARG A 72 11.18 -1.00 -6.36
N ALA A 73 12.20 -1.66 -6.90
CA ALA A 73 12.46 -3.07 -6.62
C ALA A 73 12.77 -3.29 -5.13
N GLU A 74 13.49 -2.37 -4.49
CA GLU A 74 13.70 -2.39 -3.04
C GLU A 74 12.42 -2.22 -2.24
N VAL A 75 11.51 -1.33 -2.65
CA VAL A 75 10.20 -1.19 -1.99
C VAL A 75 9.43 -2.50 -2.06
N ARG A 76 9.36 -3.09 -3.25
CA ARG A 76 8.71 -4.39 -3.47
C ARG A 76 9.34 -5.49 -2.63
N ALA A 77 10.67 -5.54 -2.54
CA ALA A 77 11.39 -6.54 -1.77
C ALA A 77 11.18 -6.35 -0.25
N ALA A 78 11.32 -5.13 0.27
CA ALA A 78 11.17 -4.83 1.69
C ALA A 78 9.76 -5.11 2.20
N VAL A 79 8.72 -4.72 1.45
CA VAL A 79 7.34 -5.04 1.81
C VAL A 79 7.08 -6.55 1.72
N ALA A 80 7.64 -7.25 0.73
CA ALA A 80 7.46 -8.70 0.59
C ALA A 80 8.18 -9.50 1.69
N GLU A 81 9.39 -9.08 2.07
CA GLU A 81 10.16 -9.63 3.21
C GLU A 81 9.37 -9.48 4.51
N HIS A 82 8.74 -8.32 4.72
CA HIS A 82 7.92 -8.08 5.90
C HIS A 82 6.62 -8.89 5.89
N LEU A 83 5.84 -8.80 4.80
CA LEU A 83 4.51 -9.38 4.74
C LEU A 83 4.52 -10.89 4.48
N GLY A 84 5.55 -11.47 3.85
CA GLY A 84 5.61 -12.90 3.56
C GLY A 84 5.30 -13.77 4.79
N PRO A 85 6.08 -13.68 5.88
CA PRO A 85 5.84 -14.43 7.11
C PRO A 85 4.49 -14.11 7.77
N VAL A 86 4.02 -12.87 7.67
CA VAL A 86 2.71 -12.45 8.20
C VAL A 86 1.59 -13.16 7.43
N LEU A 87 1.62 -13.12 6.11
CA LEU A 87 0.64 -13.78 5.26
C LEU A 87 0.65 -15.30 5.46
N GLU A 88 1.83 -15.91 5.63
CA GLU A 88 1.97 -17.33 5.98
C GLU A 88 1.33 -17.66 7.34
N GLY A 89 1.57 -16.85 8.36
CA GLY A 89 0.97 -17.04 9.69
C GLY A 89 -0.56 -16.88 9.69
N PHE A 90 -1.09 -16.03 8.82
CA PHE A 90 -2.54 -15.84 8.65
C PHE A 90 -3.18 -16.89 7.73
N ALA A 91 -2.45 -17.45 6.76
CA ALA A 91 -3.02 -18.31 5.72
C ALA A 91 -3.90 -19.46 6.24
N PRO A 92 -3.52 -20.24 7.29
CA PRO A 92 -4.38 -21.31 7.81
C PRO A 92 -5.70 -20.84 8.42
N ARG A 93 -5.78 -19.56 8.82
CA ARG A 93 -6.97 -18.93 9.42
C ARG A 93 -7.85 -18.28 8.38
N MET A 94 -7.35 -18.10 7.17
CA MET A 94 -8.03 -17.41 6.08
C MET A 94 -8.62 -18.44 5.12
N ARG A 95 -9.89 -18.25 4.73
CA ARG A 95 -10.52 -19.01 3.63
C ARG A 95 -10.10 -18.47 2.26
N ARG A 96 -8.82 -18.11 2.11
CA ARG A 96 -8.27 -17.46 0.91
C ARG A 96 -6.92 -18.05 0.56
N GLY A 97 -6.73 -18.35 -0.72
CA GLY A 97 -5.45 -18.84 -1.24
C GLY A 97 -4.38 -17.76 -1.33
N ARG A 98 -3.13 -18.17 -1.54
CA ARG A 98 -1.94 -17.33 -1.64
C ARG A 98 -2.12 -16.13 -2.58
N ARG A 99 -2.70 -16.33 -3.76
CA ARG A 99 -2.96 -15.25 -4.73
C ARG A 99 -3.83 -14.13 -4.14
N ALA A 100 -4.88 -14.48 -3.39
CA ALA A 100 -5.76 -13.49 -2.78
C ALA A 100 -5.11 -12.77 -1.58
N LEU A 101 -4.20 -13.43 -0.85
CA LEU A 101 -3.43 -12.80 0.22
C LEU A 101 -2.41 -11.79 -0.34
N TRP A 102 -1.74 -12.12 -1.44
CA TRP A 102 -0.84 -11.18 -2.11
C TRP A 102 -1.58 -10.06 -2.87
N GLY A 103 -2.80 -10.32 -3.37
CA GLY A 103 -3.67 -9.26 -3.89
C GLY A 103 -4.08 -8.26 -2.79
N MET A 104 -4.31 -8.74 -1.57
CA MET A 104 -4.52 -7.85 -0.43
C MET A 104 -3.25 -7.03 -0.13
N ALA A 105 -2.05 -7.62 -0.18
CA ALA A 105 -0.81 -6.86 0.00
C ALA A 105 -0.65 -5.73 -1.03
N THR A 106 -0.97 -6.00 -2.31
CA THR A 106 -1.07 -4.96 -3.36
C THR A 106 -2.03 -3.85 -2.93
N ASP A 107 -3.23 -4.20 -2.46
CA ASP A 107 -4.23 -3.23 -2.05
C ASP A 107 -3.78 -2.38 -0.83
N GLU A 108 -3.11 -2.98 0.16
CA GLU A 108 -2.59 -2.25 1.33
C GLU A 108 -1.49 -1.24 0.95
N ILE A 109 -0.61 -1.59 0.00
CA ILE A 109 0.42 -0.66 -0.52
C ILE A 109 -0.25 0.54 -1.18
N VAL A 110 -1.15 0.27 -2.14
CA VAL A 110 -1.74 1.30 -3.00
C VAL A 110 -2.64 2.21 -2.16
N GLU A 111 -3.52 1.64 -1.35
CA GLU A 111 -4.50 2.43 -0.59
C GLU A 111 -3.89 3.14 0.60
N GLY A 112 -2.90 2.52 1.26
CA GLY A 112 -2.18 3.17 2.33
C GLY A 112 -1.50 4.43 1.84
N LEU A 113 -0.66 4.31 0.80
CA LEU A 113 0.08 5.46 0.29
C LEU A 113 -0.85 6.49 -0.36
N TRP A 114 -1.84 6.06 -1.16
CA TRP A 114 -2.78 6.97 -1.81
C TRP A 114 -3.57 7.80 -0.79
N TYR A 115 -4.06 7.18 0.29
CA TYR A 115 -4.76 7.90 1.37
C TYR A 115 -3.87 8.96 2.01
N VAL A 116 -2.64 8.60 2.38
CA VAL A 116 -1.70 9.55 3.02
C VAL A 116 -1.31 10.67 2.04
N ALA A 117 -1.09 10.35 0.77
CA ALA A 117 -0.74 11.33 -0.24
C ALA A 117 -1.87 12.33 -0.50
N HIS A 118 -3.12 11.88 -0.52
CA HIS A 118 -4.28 12.77 -0.59
C HIS A 118 -4.30 13.77 0.58
N LEU A 119 -4.04 13.31 1.81
CA LEU A 119 -3.92 14.19 2.99
C LEU A 119 -2.76 15.19 2.89
N LEU A 120 -1.74 14.90 2.09
CA LEU A 120 -0.59 15.76 1.85
C LEU A 120 -0.74 16.65 0.60
N GLY A 121 -1.83 16.54 -0.15
CA GLY A 121 -2.02 17.26 -1.43
C GLY A 121 -1.14 16.73 -2.56
N GLU A 122 -0.71 15.47 -2.48
CA GLU A 122 0.27 14.82 -3.37
C GLU A 122 -0.35 13.64 -4.13
N GLU A 123 -1.67 13.65 -4.30
CA GLU A 123 -2.47 12.54 -4.83
C GLU A 123 -2.00 12.10 -6.23
N ASP A 124 -1.92 13.02 -7.18
CA ASP A 124 -1.53 12.73 -8.57
C ASP A 124 -0.12 12.13 -8.65
N ARG A 125 0.82 12.65 -7.85
CA ARG A 125 2.19 12.13 -7.78
C ARG A 125 2.22 10.72 -7.22
N ALA A 126 1.44 10.45 -6.17
CA ALA A 126 1.33 9.11 -5.60
C ALA A 126 0.70 8.12 -6.57
N MET A 127 -0.32 8.52 -7.33
CA MET A 127 -0.92 7.67 -8.36
C MET A 127 0.12 7.25 -9.41
N ALA A 128 0.89 8.21 -9.94
CA ALA A 128 1.94 7.92 -10.92
C ALA A 128 3.04 7.00 -10.36
N GLU A 129 3.53 7.26 -9.15
CA GLU A 129 4.55 6.42 -8.51
C GLU A 129 4.04 5.00 -8.19
N LEU A 130 2.77 4.87 -7.78
CA LEU A 130 2.15 3.58 -7.49
C LEU A 130 1.92 2.75 -8.76
N GLU A 131 1.57 3.38 -9.89
CA GLU A 131 1.50 2.68 -11.19
C GLU A 131 2.84 2.12 -11.62
N LEU A 132 3.93 2.88 -11.43
CA LEU A 132 5.30 2.40 -11.68
C LEU A 132 5.72 1.31 -10.69
N LEU A 133 5.34 1.44 -9.41
CA LEU A 133 5.69 0.46 -8.38
C LEU A 133 5.01 -0.89 -8.63
N LEU A 134 3.73 -0.88 -9.00
CA LEU A 134 2.88 -2.05 -9.16
C LEU A 134 2.20 -2.09 -10.55
N PRO A 135 2.96 -2.40 -11.62
CA PRO A 135 2.45 -2.45 -12.98
C PRO A 135 1.62 -3.72 -13.30
N GLY A 136 1.47 -4.64 -12.34
CA GLY A 136 0.72 -5.90 -12.51
C GLY A 136 1.55 -7.12 -12.91
N THR A 137 2.85 -6.94 -13.15
CA THR A 137 3.79 -8.01 -13.58
C THR A 137 4.87 -8.32 -12.54
N THR A 138 4.82 -7.69 -11.37
CA THR A 138 5.86 -7.79 -10.33
C THR A 138 5.49 -8.78 -9.23
N GLY A 139 5.89 -10.05 -9.39
CA GLY A 139 5.71 -11.06 -8.34
C GLY A 139 6.47 -10.69 -7.04
N PRO A 140 5.98 -11.10 -5.85
CA PRO A 140 4.82 -11.95 -5.59
C PRO A 140 3.47 -11.21 -5.59
N TYR A 141 3.47 -9.90 -5.87
CA TYR A 141 2.26 -9.08 -5.90
C TYR A 141 1.31 -9.52 -7.01
N VAL A 142 0.02 -9.26 -6.78
CA VAL A 142 -1.06 -9.65 -7.68
C VAL A 142 -1.87 -8.41 -8.01
N GLY A 143 -2.14 -8.20 -9.31
CA GLY A 143 -2.84 -7.02 -9.78
C GLY A 143 -1.93 -5.79 -9.87
N ALA A 144 -2.46 -4.72 -10.46
CA ALA A 144 -1.78 -3.44 -10.59
C ALA A 144 -2.27 -2.44 -9.54
N ALA A 145 -1.68 -1.23 -9.53
CA ALA A 145 -2.25 -0.09 -8.81
C ALA A 145 -3.72 0.15 -9.19
N GLY A 146 -4.03 0.06 -10.49
CA GLY A 146 -5.39 -0.08 -11.00
C GLY A 146 -6.23 1.20 -10.90
N PHE A 147 -5.59 2.37 -10.95
CA PHE A 147 -6.31 3.65 -10.95
C PHE A 147 -7.14 3.83 -12.20
N ARG A 148 -8.25 4.55 -12.05
CA ARG A 148 -9.14 5.00 -13.12
C ARG A 148 -9.93 6.20 -12.65
N GLU A 149 -10.54 6.90 -13.59
CA GLU A 149 -11.38 8.06 -13.29
C GLU A 149 -12.86 7.76 -13.47
N LEU A 150 -13.67 8.47 -12.69
CA LEU A 150 -15.12 8.56 -12.86
C LEU A 150 -15.51 10.01 -13.11
N THR A 151 -16.62 10.21 -13.81
CA THR A 151 -17.19 11.54 -14.01
C THR A 151 -18.14 11.87 -12.86
N GLY A 152 -17.84 12.93 -12.12
CA GLY A 152 -18.71 13.47 -11.08
C GLY A 152 -19.93 14.21 -11.65
N PRO A 153 -20.90 14.60 -10.79
CA PRO A 153 -22.13 15.27 -11.21
C PRO A 153 -21.89 16.57 -11.98
N ASP A 154 -20.84 17.32 -11.61
CA ASP A 154 -20.46 18.58 -12.25
C ASP A 154 -19.46 18.39 -13.41
N GLY A 155 -19.25 17.14 -13.85
CA GLY A 155 -18.26 16.79 -14.88
C GLY A 155 -16.82 16.70 -14.38
N ALA A 156 -16.56 16.96 -13.10
CA ALA A 156 -15.23 16.86 -12.51
C ALA A 156 -14.72 15.39 -12.50
N PRO A 157 -13.43 15.14 -12.77
CA PRO A 157 -12.85 13.81 -12.63
C PRO A 157 -12.77 13.43 -11.15
N LEU A 158 -13.15 12.19 -10.85
CA LEU A 158 -13.08 11.59 -9.52
C LEU A 158 -12.18 10.36 -9.58
N ALA A 159 -11.02 10.43 -8.94
CA ALA A 159 -10.08 9.33 -8.89
C ALA A 159 -10.65 8.13 -8.10
N THR A 160 -10.46 6.94 -8.64
CA THR A 160 -10.77 5.66 -7.99
C THR A 160 -9.80 4.59 -8.46
N ARG A 161 -9.95 3.36 -7.96
CA ARG A 161 -9.22 2.20 -8.45
C ARG A 161 -10.02 0.91 -8.40
N ASP A 162 -9.63 -0.02 -9.25
CA ASP A 162 -10.05 -1.41 -9.18
C ASP A 162 -9.08 -2.20 -8.31
N ARG A 163 -9.58 -2.73 -7.19
CA ARG A 163 -8.79 -3.50 -6.25
C ARG A 163 -8.32 -4.83 -6.85
N ALA A 164 -7.13 -5.26 -6.42
CA ALA A 164 -6.62 -6.59 -6.74
C ALA A 164 -7.35 -7.70 -5.96
N SER A 165 -7.96 -7.37 -4.81
CA SER A 165 -8.70 -8.30 -3.98
C SER A 165 -9.95 -7.69 -3.33
N CYS A 166 -10.92 -8.52 -2.96
CA CYS A 166 -12.03 -8.09 -2.11
C CYS A 166 -11.63 -8.16 -0.64
N CYS A 167 -11.69 -7.08 0.14
CA CYS A 167 -11.39 -7.12 1.58
C CYS A 167 -12.45 -7.86 2.42
N LEU A 168 -13.64 -8.16 1.86
CA LEU A 168 -14.82 -8.73 2.52
C LEU A 168 -15.30 -7.94 3.75
N TYR A 169 -14.96 -6.66 3.89
CA TYR A 169 -15.41 -5.87 5.04
C TYR A 169 -16.95 -5.75 5.12
N TYR A 170 -17.62 -5.79 3.98
CA TYR A 170 -19.08 -5.78 3.88
C TYR A 170 -19.77 -6.92 4.64
N THR A 171 -19.06 -8.03 4.93
CA THR A 171 -19.65 -9.14 5.73
C THR A 171 -19.72 -8.82 7.21
N LEU A 172 -19.00 -7.78 7.66
CA LEU A 172 -19.05 -7.28 9.03
C LEU A 172 -19.98 -6.06 9.13
N ARG A 173 -19.91 -5.17 8.14
CA ARG A 173 -20.70 -3.94 8.07
C ARG A 173 -21.11 -3.67 6.62
N PRO A 174 -22.31 -4.08 6.19
CA PRO A 174 -22.69 -4.04 4.78
C PRO A 174 -22.81 -2.62 4.22
N ASP A 175 -23.19 -1.65 5.06
CA ASP A 175 -23.38 -0.25 4.64
C ASP A 175 -22.05 0.54 4.57
N ASP A 176 -21.00 0.04 5.25
CA ASP A 176 -19.69 0.71 5.38
C ASP A 176 -18.71 0.29 4.26
N THR A 177 -19.16 0.26 3.00
CA THR A 177 -18.24 0.01 1.87
C THR A 177 -17.33 1.21 1.59
N CYS A 178 -16.04 0.95 1.35
CA CYS A 178 -15.10 1.97 0.91
C CYS A 178 -15.32 2.38 -0.56
N VAL A 179 -14.77 3.52 -0.95
CA VAL A 179 -14.89 4.06 -2.32
C VAL A 179 -14.23 3.16 -3.38
N THR A 180 -13.34 2.23 -3.00
CA THR A 180 -12.71 1.26 -3.91
C THR A 180 -13.34 -0.14 -3.80
N CYS A 181 -14.52 -0.29 -3.18
CA CYS A 181 -15.12 -1.61 -2.99
C CYS A 181 -15.60 -2.24 -4.32
N PRO A 182 -15.15 -3.46 -4.69
CA PRO A 182 -15.58 -4.12 -5.92
C PRO A 182 -17.06 -4.57 -5.90
N ARG A 183 -17.76 -4.39 -4.77
CA ARG A 183 -19.20 -4.68 -4.64
C ARG A 183 -20.08 -3.45 -4.89
N THR A 184 -19.47 -2.28 -5.07
CA THR A 184 -20.17 -1.00 -5.27
C THR A 184 -20.09 -0.62 -6.74
N CYS A 185 -21.24 -0.30 -7.34
CA CYS A 185 -21.31 0.17 -8.72
C CYS A 185 -20.76 1.60 -8.83
N ASP A 186 -20.55 2.08 -10.05
CA ASP A 186 -19.95 3.39 -10.25
C ASP A 186 -20.87 4.55 -9.81
N ALA A 187 -22.18 4.41 -9.92
CA ALA A 187 -23.13 5.40 -9.42
C ALA A 187 -23.04 5.59 -7.89
N ASP A 188 -23.05 4.50 -7.14
CA ASP A 188 -22.90 4.52 -5.68
C ASP A 188 -21.51 5.05 -5.26
N ARG A 189 -20.48 4.71 -6.05
CA ARG A 189 -19.11 5.18 -5.82
C ARG A 189 -18.99 6.68 -6.03
N VAL A 190 -19.56 7.23 -7.10
CA VAL A 190 -19.64 8.69 -7.33
C VAL A 190 -20.33 9.35 -6.13
N GLY A 191 -21.49 8.83 -5.72
CA GLY A 191 -22.20 9.37 -4.56
C GLY A 191 -21.36 9.40 -3.27
N LYS A 192 -20.57 8.36 -3.00
CA LYS A 192 -19.64 8.32 -1.86
C LYS A 192 -18.45 9.29 -2.00
N LEU A 193 -17.91 9.45 -3.20
CA LEU A 193 -16.78 10.34 -3.46
C LEU A 193 -17.17 11.81 -3.34
N THR A 194 -18.39 12.17 -3.75
CA THR A 194 -18.90 13.54 -3.68
C THR A 194 -19.52 13.90 -2.33
N ALA A 195 -19.91 12.93 -1.51
CA ALA A 195 -20.44 13.17 -0.17
C ALA A 195 -19.36 13.57 0.86
N ASN A 196 -18.08 13.41 0.52
CA ASN A 196 -16.93 13.75 1.37
C ASN A 196 -16.23 15.06 0.94
N VAL A 197 -16.89 15.87 0.09
CA VAL A 197 -16.45 17.23 -0.28
C VAL A 197 -17.04 18.24 0.68
#